data_AF-A0A2S6GLP1-F1
#
_entry.id   AF-A0A2S6GLP1-F1
#
_cell.length_a   1.000
_cell.length_b   1.000
_cell.length_c   1.000
_cell.angle_alpha   90.00
_cell.angle_beta   90.00
_cell.angle_gamma   90.00
#
_symmetry.space_group_name_H-M   'P 1'
#
loop_
_entity.id
_entity.type
_entity.pdbx_description
1 polymer ?
#
loop_
_entity_poly.entity_id
_entity_poly.type
_entity_poly.pdbx_seq_one_letter_code
_entity_poly.pdbx_strand_id
1 'polypeptide(L)' 'MPHPEHCGLGGAGAAPTGLKVADSCGDAVWGCHIHAEEAIVTVRSASIASEELGGLAAYLNRRPA' A
#
# COMPACT_ATOMS: atom_id res chain seq x y z
N MET A 1 7.82 -5.38 -7.05
CA MET A 1 8.87 -4.65 -6.31
C MET A 1 9.21 -5.52 -5.11
N PRO A 2 10.47 -5.89 -4.87
CA PRO A 2 10.78 -6.77 -3.74
C PRO A 2 10.28 -6.14 -2.44
N HIS A 3 9.73 -6.96 -1.53
CA HIS A 3 9.27 -6.53 -0.20
C HIS A 3 10.50 -6.16 0.64
N PRO A 4 10.73 -4.86 0.92
CA PRO A 4 11.91 -4.42 1.65
C PRO A 4 11.71 -4.70 3.15
N GLU A 5 12.78 -4.84 3.91
CA GLU A 5 12.72 -5.07 5.36
C GLU A 5 12.36 -3.82 6.17
N HIS A 6 12.45 -2.62 5.56
CA HIS A 6 12.30 -1.32 6.22
C HIS A 6 11.25 -0.43 5.58
N CYS A 7 10.50 0.28 6.42
CA CYS A 7 9.48 1.24 6.02
C CYS A 7 10.08 2.36 5.14
N GLY A 8 9.51 2.56 3.94
CA GLY A 8 9.88 3.65 3.03
C GLY A 8 8.98 4.89 3.10
N LEU A 9 7.89 4.83 3.87
CA LEU A 9 6.98 5.98 4.08
C LEU A 9 7.41 6.88 5.25
N GLY A 10 8.06 6.31 6.26
CA GLY A 10 8.60 7.05 7.40
C GLY A 10 10.05 7.47 7.16
N GLY A 11 10.46 8.61 7.72
CA GLY A 11 11.88 8.92 7.88
C GLY A 11 12.59 7.86 8.73
N ALA A 12 13.93 7.82 8.67
CA ALA A 12 14.81 6.78 9.22
C ALA A 12 14.25 6.06 10.47
N GLY A 13 13.62 4.90 10.24
CA GLY A 13 13.03 4.07 11.27
C GLY A 13 12.77 2.67 10.73
N ALA A 14 13.44 1.68 11.31
CA ALA A 14 13.45 0.27 10.88
C ALA A 14 12.14 -0.48 11.21
N ALA A 15 10.99 0.19 11.18
CA ALA A 15 9.71 -0.48 11.39
C ALA A 15 9.49 -1.51 10.26
N PRO A 16 9.08 -2.75 10.60
CA PRO A 16 8.84 -3.76 9.60
C PRO A 16 7.74 -3.30 8.65
N THR A 17 7.99 -3.50 7.36
CA THR A 17 7.07 -3.21 6.27
C THR A 17 5.93 -4.22 6.27
N GLY A 18 4.70 -3.70 6.10
CA GLY A 18 3.50 -4.54 6.08
C GLY A 18 2.64 -4.28 4.86
N LEU A 19 2.48 -3.01 4.46
CA LEU A 19 1.54 -2.61 3.41
C LEU A 19 2.27 -1.87 2.28
N LYS A 20 1.88 -2.19 1.05
CA LYS A 20 2.30 -1.45 -0.14
C LYS A 20 1.24 -0.40 -0.44
N VAL A 21 1.66 0.85 -0.57
CA VAL A 21 0.80 1.99 -0.90
C VAL A 21 1.24 2.54 -2.25
N ALA A 22 0.28 2.92 -3.07
CA ALA A 22 0.52 3.56 -4.36
C ALA A 22 -0.31 4.85 -4.49
N ASP A 23 0.24 5.83 -5.20
CA ASP A 23 -0.50 7.02 -5.59
C ASP A 23 -1.24 6.84 -6.93
N SER A 24 -1.96 7.88 -7.36
CA SER A 24 -2.70 7.89 -8.62
C SER A 24 -1.83 7.88 -9.88
N CYS A 25 -0.55 8.22 -9.75
CA CYS A 25 0.41 8.21 -10.86
C CYS A 25 1.04 6.81 -11.04
N GLY A 26 0.88 5.92 -10.06
CA GLY A 26 1.41 4.56 -10.07
C GLY A 26 2.74 4.42 -9.33
N ASP A 27 3.24 5.48 -8.68
CA ASP A 27 4.38 5.38 -7.79
C ASP A 27 3.96 4.62 -6.54
N ALA A 28 4.78 3.65 -6.13
CA ALA A 28 4.46 2.74 -5.03
C ALA A 28 5.64 2.55 -4.08
N VAL A 29 5.32 2.46 -2.79
CA VAL A 29 6.28 2.27 -1.71
C VAL A 29 5.71 1.35 -0.62
N TRP A 30 6.58 0.58 0.02
CA TRP A 30 6.22 -0.23 1.17
C TRP A 30 6.35 0.58 2.46
N GLY A 31 5.36 0.47 3.35
CA GLY A 31 5.38 1.10 4.65
C GLY A 31 4.95 0.15 5.77
N CYS A 32 5.29 0.50 7.00
CA CYS A 32 4.69 -0.11 8.18
C CYS A 32 3.23 0.35 8.31
N HIS A 33 2.43 -0.38 9.08
CA HIS A 33 0.99 -0.08 9.25
C HIS A 33 0.71 1.37 9.68
N ILE A 34 1.53 1.92 10.58
CA ILE A 34 1.36 3.28 11.09
C ILE A 34 1.47 4.31 9.96
N HIS A 35 2.56 4.29 9.20
CA HIS A 35 2.78 5.27 8.13
C HIS A 35 1.91 4.99 6.90
N ALA A 36 1.55 3.73 6.64
CA ALA A 36 0.62 3.40 5.57
C ALA A 36 -0.79 3.94 5.86
N GLU A 37 -1.26 3.81 7.11
CA GLU A 37 -2.54 4.37 7.55
C GLU A 37 -2.55 5.90 7.43
N GLU A 38 -1.49 6.55 7.92
CA GLU A 38 -1.33 8.01 7.78
C GLU A 38 -1.39 8.44 6.31
N ALA A 39 -0.63 7.78 5.43
CA ALA A 39 -0.62 8.08 4.01
C ALA A 39 -2.01 7.92 3.36
N ILE A 40 -2.73 6.84 3.67
CA ILE A 40 -4.07 6.58 3.11
C ILE A 40 -5.09 7.62 3.59
N VAL A 41 -5.00 8.06 4.84
CA VAL A 41 -5.94 9.04 5.42
C VAL A 41 -5.63 10.46 4.96
N THR A 42 -4.35 10.81 4.76
CA THR A 42 -3.92 12.19 4.50
C THR A 42 -3.70 12.48 3.02
N VAL A 43 -3.33 11.49 2.21
CA VAL A 43 -3.07 11.64 0.78
C VAL A 43 -4.26 11.10 -0.01
N ARG A 44 -5.06 12.01 -0.56
CA ARG A 44 -6.37 11.72 -1.20
C ARG A 44 -6.34 10.68 -2.32
N SER A 45 -5.19 10.49 -2.98
CA SER A 45 -4.99 9.55 -4.07
C SER A 45 -4.17 8.31 -3.66
N ALA A 46 -3.76 8.20 -2.40
CA ALA A 46 -3.06 7.02 -1.91
C ALA A 46 -4.03 5.84 -1.78
N SER A 47 -3.57 4.66 -2.18
CA SER A 47 -4.36 3.43 -2.18
C SER A 47 -3.49 2.24 -1.84
N ILE A 48 -4.09 1.20 -1.24
CA ILE A 48 -3.38 -0.05 -0.95
C ILE A 48 -3.18 -0.80 -2.28
N ALA A 49 -1.92 -1.06 -2.62
CA ALA A 49 -1.57 -1.82 -3.80
C ALA A 49 -1.37 -3.29 -3.43
N SER A 50 -2.23 -4.17 -3.95
CA SER A 50 -2.03 -5.61 -3.85
C SER A 50 -1.07 -6.10 -4.92
N GLU A 51 -0.22 -7.08 -4.60
CA GLU A 51 0.59 -7.80 -5.58
C GLU A 51 -0.14 -9.01 -6.18
N GLU A 52 -1.33 -9.34 -5.67
CA GLU A 52 -2.14 -10.43 -6.19
C GLU A 52 -2.68 -10.07 -7.59
N LEU A 53 -2.46 -10.98 -8.56
CA LEU A 53 -2.99 -10.85 -9.91
C LEU A 53 -4.52 -10.84 -9.86
N GLY A 54 -5.12 -9.71 -10.22
CA GLY A 54 -6.57 -9.55 -10.31
C GLY A 54 -7.09 -8.18 -9.86
N GLY A 55 -6.35 -7.48 -9.00
CA GLY A 55 -6.64 -6.10 -8.60
C GLY A 55 -8.11 -5.85 -8.22
N LEU A 56 -8.64 -4.70 -8.64
CA LEU A 56 -10.03 -4.31 -8.37
C LEU A 56 -11.04 -5.27 -9.02
N ALA A 57 -10.74 -5.83 -10.20
CA ALA A 57 -11.63 -6.76 -10.89
C ALA A 57 -11.88 -8.03 -10.06
N ALA A 58 -10.83 -8.59 -9.44
CA ALA A 58 -10.96 -9.74 -8.54
C ALA A 58 -11.78 -9.39 -7.29
N TYR A 59 -11.62 -8.19 -6.72
CA TYR A 59 -12.43 -7.75 -5.58
C TYR A 59 -13.92 -7.64 -5.94
N LEU A 60 -14.24 -7.01 -7.09
CA LEU A 60 -15.63 -6.87 -7.55
C LEU A 60 -16.30 -8.24 -7.75
N ASN A 61 -15.58 -9.21 -8.31
CA ASN A 61 -16.09 -10.57 -8.53
C ASN A 61 -16.31 -11.38 -7.25
N ARG A 62 -15.78 -10.95 -6.09
CA ARG A 62 -15.99 -11.61 -4.78
C ARG A 62 -17.20 -11.05 -4.03
N ARG A 63 -17.82 -9.96 -4.50
CA ARG A 63 -19.02 -9.40 -3.84
C ARG A 63 -20.23 -10.30 -4.13
N PRO A 64 -20.95 -10.80 -3.11
CA PRO A 64 -22.21 -11.47 -3.34
C PRO A 64 -23.19 -10.52 -4.04
N ALA A 65 -24.01 -11.08 -4.94
CA ALA A 65 -25.03 -10.36 -5.69
C ALA A 65 -26.09 -9.74 -4.79
#